data_AF-A0A497JIJ3-F1
#
_entry.id   AF-A0A497JIJ3-F1
#
_cell.length_a   1.000
_cell.length_b   1.000
_cell.length_c   1.000
_cell.angle_alpha   90.00
_cell.angle_beta   90.00
_cell.angle_gamma   90.00
#
_symmetry.space_group_name_H-M   'P 1'
#
loop_
_entity.id
_entity.type
_entity.pdbx_description
1 polymer ?
#
loop_
_entity_poly.entity_id
_entity_poly.type
_entity_poly.pdbx_seq_one_letter_code
_entity_poly.pdbx_strand_id
1 'polypeptide(L)'
;MLNAKKGQIFSLDFLLSLSIIIVLLGILLNSYELGRFSMQEGLSQKYLYLLAYSASQRLVSADEMLCNILDENGNNIPGFKLTNCLNPSRTISKQQLGIPSSVKCKISGINVQGCNDTIDDKDKRITITRKVFLANDISKKELYECMQGMQCNYDANISITLAWRE
;
A
#
# COMPACT_ATOMS: atom_id res chain seq x y z
N MET A 1 26.97 -20.08 -64.46
CA MET A 1 27.99 -20.33 -63.41
C MET A 1 28.62 -19.00 -63.04
N LEU A 2 28.21 -18.41 -61.92
CA LEU A 2 28.82 -17.19 -61.40
C LEU A 2 30.08 -17.58 -60.62
N ASN A 3 31.25 -17.25 -61.16
CA ASN A 3 32.53 -17.39 -60.48
C ASN A 3 32.60 -16.37 -59.34
N ALA A 4 32.05 -16.73 -58.18
CA ALA A 4 32.26 -15.97 -56.95
C ALA A 4 33.76 -16.07 -56.58
N LYS A 5 34.46 -14.93 -56.57
CA LYS A 5 35.86 -14.86 -56.12
C LYS A 5 35.89 -15.30 -54.66
N LYS A 6 36.74 -16.28 -54.32
CA LYS A 6 36.87 -16.90 -52.98
C LYS A 6 37.02 -15.92 -51.80
N GLY A 7 37.32 -14.64 -52.03
CA GLY A 7 37.35 -13.59 -51.01
C GLY A 7 36.00 -12.93 -50.66
N GLN A 8 34.99 -12.94 -51.56
CA GLN A 8 33.68 -12.33 -51.30
C GLN A 8 32.80 -13.15 -50.33
N ILE A 9 32.96 -14.47 -50.35
CA ILE A 9 32.22 -15.38 -49.46
C ILE A 9 32.70 -15.21 -48.01
N PHE A 10 34.01 -15.07 -47.82
CA PHE A 10 34.62 -14.87 -46.50
C PHE A 10 34.20 -13.55 -45.83
N SER A 11 34.07 -12.45 -46.61
CA SER A 11 33.59 -11.17 -46.07
C SER A 11 32.09 -11.20 -45.72
N LEU A 12 31.29 -11.97 -46.46
CA LEU A 12 29.85 -12.08 -46.22
C LEU A 12 29.57 -12.87 -44.93
N ASP A 13 30.25 -14.00 -44.74
CA ASP A 13 30.13 -14.81 -43.52
C ASP A 13 30.63 -14.04 -42.28
N PHE A 14 31.66 -13.21 -42.44
CA PHE A 14 32.12 -12.33 -41.37
C PHE A 14 31.06 -11.28 -40.99
N LEU A 15 30.45 -10.61 -41.97
CA LEU A 15 29.38 -9.63 -41.72
C LEU A 15 28.12 -10.28 -41.12
N LEU A 16 27.77 -11.48 -41.56
CA LEU A 16 26.68 -12.27 -40.98
C LEU A 16 26.98 -12.67 -39.53
N SER A 17 28.18 -13.13 -39.22
CA SER A 17 28.52 -13.48 -37.82
C SER A 17 28.56 -12.25 -36.92
N LEU A 18 29.09 -11.11 -37.40
CA LEU A 18 29.10 -9.86 -36.66
C LEU A 18 27.68 -9.36 -36.36
N SER A 19 26.79 -9.41 -37.35
CA SER A 19 25.38 -9.01 -37.16
C SER A 19 24.65 -9.91 -36.19
N ILE A 20 24.88 -11.23 -36.22
CA ILE A 20 24.33 -12.16 -35.24
C ILE A 20 24.83 -11.85 -33.81
N ILE A 21 26.13 -11.55 -33.66
CA ILE A 21 26.71 -11.18 -32.35
C ILE A 21 26.07 -9.90 -31.81
N ILE A 22 25.88 -8.86 -32.65
CA ILE A 22 25.24 -7.60 -32.24
C ILE A 22 23.79 -7.86 -31.79
N VAL A 23 23.04 -8.69 -32.53
CA VAL A 23 21.67 -9.06 -32.15
C VAL A 23 21.65 -9.82 -30.83
N LEU A 24 22.54 -10.79 -30.63
CA LEU A 24 22.66 -11.54 -29.38
C LEU A 24 22.98 -10.62 -28.19
N LEU A 25 23.92 -9.69 -28.36
CA LEU A 25 24.24 -8.69 -27.34
C LEU A 25 23.04 -7.80 -27.02
N GLY A 26 22.28 -7.38 -28.05
CA GLY A 26 21.05 -6.61 -27.87
C GLY A 26 19.99 -7.37 -27.05
N ILE A 27 19.77 -8.65 -27.35
CA ILE A 27 18.83 -9.51 -26.60
C ILE A 27 19.28 -9.67 -25.14
N LEU A 28 20.59 -9.85 -24.92
CA LEU A 28 21.15 -10.08 -23.59
C LEU A 28 21.08 -8.81 -22.73
N LEU A 29 21.37 -7.64 -23.31
CA LEU A 29 21.19 -6.35 -22.65
C LEU A 29 19.72 -6.09 -22.30
N ASN A 30 18.81 -6.29 -23.25
CA ASN A 30 17.37 -6.12 -23.01
C ASN A 30 16.87 -7.03 -21.88
N SER A 31 17.33 -8.30 -21.86
CA SER A 31 16.96 -9.25 -20.80
C SER A 31 17.47 -8.81 -19.42
N TYR A 32 18.68 -8.25 -19.36
CA TYR A 32 19.26 -7.73 -18.13
C TYR A 32 18.51 -6.50 -17.62
N GLU A 33 18.16 -5.57 -18.52
CA GLU A 33 17.37 -4.38 -18.18
C GLU A 33 15.99 -4.76 -17.66
N LEU A 34 15.27 -5.64 -18.36
CA LEU A 34 13.96 -6.16 -17.92
C LEU A 34 14.03 -6.79 -16.53
N GLY A 35 15.05 -7.62 -16.27
CA GLY A 35 15.25 -8.24 -14.96
C GLY A 35 15.47 -7.21 -13.86
N ARG A 36 16.27 -6.17 -14.14
CA ARG A 36 16.51 -5.07 -13.22
C ARG A 36 15.26 -4.24 -12.93
N PHE A 37 14.50 -3.87 -13.96
CA PHE A 37 13.25 -3.13 -13.80
C PHE A 37 12.24 -3.93 -12.98
N SER A 38 12.05 -5.21 -13.31
CA SER A 38 11.14 -6.09 -12.58
C SER A 38 11.53 -6.25 -11.10
N MET A 39 12.83 -6.41 -10.81
CA MET A 39 13.31 -6.48 -9.43
C MET A 39 13.05 -5.19 -8.66
N GLN A 40 13.32 -4.04 -9.27
CA GLN A 40 13.11 -2.74 -8.63
C GLN A 40 11.63 -2.46 -8.37
N GLU A 41 10.76 -2.84 -9.30
CA GLU A 41 9.30 -2.76 -9.14
C GLU A 41 8.82 -3.66 -8.00
N GLY A 42 9.30 -4.91 -7.94
CA GLY A 42 8.95 -5.84 -6.87
C GLY A 42 9.38 -5.36 -5.48
N LEU A 43 10.58 -4.79 -5.35
CA LEU A 43 11.05 -4.18 -4.10
C LEU A 43 10.17 -3.00 -3.69
N SER A 44 9.76 -2.20 -4.67
CA SER A 44 8.90 -1.04 -4.46
C SER A 44 7.50 -1.48 -3.97
N GLN A 45 6.87 -2.45 -4.63
CA GLN A 45 5.58 -2.99 -4.17
C GLN A 45 5.66 -3.57 -2.75
N LYS A 46 6.72 -4.34 -2.45
CA LYS A 46 6.93 -4.90 -1.10
C LYS A 46 7.10 -3.82 -0.04
N TYR A 47 7.85 -2.75 -0.35
CA TYR A 47 8.01 -1.61 0.55
C TYR A 47 6.67 -0.92 0.85
N LEU A 48 5.87 -0.61 -0.18
CA LEU A 48 4.55 -0.02 0.02
C LEU A 48 3.62 -0.92 0.82
N TYR A 49 3.66 -2.23 0.57
CA TYR A 49 2.86 -3.19 1.33
C TYR A 49 3.22 -3.16 2.82
N LEU A 50 4.50 -3.23 3.16
CA LEU A 50 4.96 -3.15 4.55
C LEU A 50 4.58 -1.81 5.19
N LEU A 51 4.70 -0.72 4.45
CA LEU A 51 4.33 0.61 4.92
C LEU A 51 2.82 0.72 5.17
N ALA A 52 2.00 0.28 4.22
CA ALA A 52 0.53 0.26 4.35
C ALA A 52 0.12 -0.62 5.52
N TYR A 53 0.76 -1.79 5.68
CA TYR A 53 0.45 -2.71 6.77
C TYR A 53 0.81 -2.09 8.12
N SER A 54 1.99 -1.51 8.26
CA SER A 54 2.43 -0.81 9.47
C SER A 54 1.51 0.37 9.80
N ALA A 55 1.18 1.22 8.82
CA ALA A 55 0.24 2.32 8.98
C ALA A 55 -1.14 1.82 9.41
N SER A 56 -1.60 0.71 8.85
CA SER A 56 -2.88 0.09 9.22
C SER A 56 -2.92 -0.43 10.65
N GLN A 57 -1.79 -0.97 11.14
CA GLN A 57 -1.65 -1.38 12.53
C GLN A 57 -1.63 -0.17 13.47
N ARG A 58 -0.83 0.85 13.12
CA ARG A 58 -0.77 2.09 13.89
C ARG A 58 -2.11 2.79 13.98
N LEU A 59 -2.87 2.84 12.89
CA LEU A 59 -4.19 3.48 12.87
C LEU A 59 -5.15 2.86 13.90
N VAL A 60 -5.12 1.52 14.05
CA VAL A 60 -6.02 0.78 14.97
C VAL A 60 -5.49 0.63 16.39
N SER A 61 -4.29 1.15 16.66
CA SER A 61 -3.65 1.14 17.97
C SER A 61 -3.26 2.55 18.47
N ALA A 62 -3.48 3.58 17.67
CA ALA A 62 -3.14 4.95 18.02
C ALA A 62 -4.17 5.50 19.00
N ASP A 63 -3.70 5.81 20.20
CA ASP A 63 -4.49 6.31 21.32
C ASP A 63 -5.35 7.54 20.99
N GLU A 64 -4.92 8.35 20.03
CA GLU A 64 -5.64 9.54 19.55
C GLU A 64 -6.89 9.16 18.76
N MET A 65 -6.91 7.97 18.15
CA MET A 65 -8.00 7.49 17.31
C MET A 65 -8.93 6.51 18.02
N LEU A 66 -8.48 5.87 19.11
CA LEU A 66 -9.26 4.83 19.78
C LEU A 66 -10.53 5.37 20.46
N CYS A 67 -11.61 4.61 20.38
CA CYS A 67 -12.82 4.88 21.15
C CYS A 67 -12.57 4.79 22.66
N ASN A 68 -13.13 5.71 23.43
CA ASN A 68 -13.21 5.58 24.87
C ASN A 68 -14.41 4.70 25.27
N ILE A 69 -14.32 4.10 26.45
CA ILE A 69 -15.48 3.49 27.11
C ILE A 69 -16.11 4.52 28.04
N LEU A 70 -17.42 4.73 27.89
CA LEU A 70 -18.20 5.61 28.74
C LEU A 70 -18.85 4.82 29.88
N ASP A 71 -18.88 5.41 31.08
CA ASP A 71 -19.63 4.90 32.22
C ASP A 71 -21.14 5.13 32.07
N GLU A 72 -21.92 4.69 33.05
CA GLU A 72 -23.40 4.84 33.04
C GLU A 72 -23.88 6.30 33.08
N ASN A 73 -23.00 7.23 33.49
CA ASN A 73 -23.25 8.67 33.54
C ASN A 73 -22.71 9.40 32.29
N GLY A 74 -22.14 8.67 31.32
CA GLY A 74 -21.55 9.23 30.10
C GLY A 74 -20.13 9.79 30.27
N ASN A 75 -19.45 9.53 31.39
CA ASN A 75 -18.08 9.96 31.62
C ASN A 75 -17.08 8.93 31.06
N ASN A 76 -15.97 9.40 30.50
CA ASN A 76 -14.88 8.53 30.08
C ASN A 76 -14.31 7.74 31.27
N ILE A 77 -14.17 6.43 31.12
CA ILE A 77 -13.43 5.59 32.07
C ILE A 77 -11.93 5.73 31.77
N PRO A 78 -11.14 6.39 32.62
CA PRO A 78 -9.73 6.64 32.34
C PRO A 78 -8.93 5.33 32.25
N GLY A 79 -8.02 5.25 31.29
CA GLY A 79 -7.17 4.08 31.06
C GLY A 79 -7.82 2.95 30.26
N PHE A 80 -9.12 3.04 29.94
CA PHE A 80 -9.82 2.06 29.13
C PHE A 80 -10.16 2.62 27.75
N LYS A 81 -9.40 2.17 26.74
CA LYS A 81 -9.63 2.45 25.32
C LYS A 81 -9.82 1.14 24.58
N LEU A 82 -10.73 1.14 23.61
CA LEU A 82 -11.02 -0.04 22.82
C LEU A 82 -10.13 -0.06 21.57
N THR A 83 -9.15 -0.97 21.53
CA THR A 83 -8.34 -1.20 20.33
C THR A 83 -9.22 -1.66 19.17
N ASN A 84 -8.85 -1.32 17.94
CA ASN A 84 -9.66 -1.60 16.75
C ASN A 84 -11.05 -0.94 16.70
N CYS A 85 -11.38 -0.07 17.67
CA CYS A 85 -12.49 0.88 17.56
C CYS A 85 -11.94 2.27 17.31
N LEU A 86 -12.38 2.91 16.23
CA LEU A 86 -11.94 4.23 15.83
C LEU A 86 -13.06 5.24 15.98
N ASN A 87 -12.70 6.39 16.54
CA ASN A 87 -13.59 7.53 16.69
C ASN A 87 -13.45 8.45 15.46
N PRO A 88 -14.47 8.53 14.57
CA PRO A 88 -14.39 9.32 13.34
C PRO A 88 -14.37 10.83 13.58
N SER A 89 -14.75 11.28 14.79
CA SER A 89 -14.64 12.69 15.20
C SER A 89 -13.19 13.08 15.54
N ARG A 90 -12.29 12.11 15.67
CA ARG A 90 -10.87 12.34 15.94
C ARG A 90 -10.06 12.28 14.66
N THR A 91 -8.85 12.81 14.70
CA THR A 91 -8.00 12.92 13.52
C THR A 91 -6.56 12.63 13.88
N ILE A 92 -5.90 11.91 12.98
CA ILE A 92 -4.48 11.57 13.06
C ILE A 92 -3.78 12.07 11.79
N SER A 93 -2.51 12.45 11.92
CA SER A 93 -1.70 12.87 10.77
C SER A 93 -1.03 11.68 10.08
N LYS A 94 -0.75 11.86 8.78
CA LYS A 94 0.07 10.97 7.96
C LYS A 94 1.41 10.60 8.63
N GLN A 95 2.05 11.57 9.27
CA GLN A 95 3.34 11.40 9.94
C GLN A 95 3.24 10.52 11.18
N GLN A 96 2.17 10.65 11.97
CA GLN A 96 1.91 9.76 13.12
C GLN A 96 1.70 8.30 12.67
N LEU A 97 1.09 8.10 11.50
CA LEU A 97 0.98 6.77 10.88
C LEU A 97 2.31 6.24 10.32
N GLY A 98 3.39 7.03 10.36
CA GLY A 98 4.71 6.66 9.84
C GLY A 98 4.79 6.68 8.31
N ILE A 99 3.82 7.29 7.63
CA ILE A 99 3.81 7.39 6.17
C ILE A 99 4.69 8.59 5.76
N PRO A 100 5.73 8.41 4.93
CA PRO A 100 6.56 9.50 4.45
C PRO A 100 5.77 10.51 3.61
N SER A 101 6.16 11.78 3.65
CA SER A 101 5.52 12.85 2.87
C SER A 101 5.61 12.64 1.35
N SER A 102 6.61 11.89 0.87
CA SER A 102 6.80 11.56 -0.54
C SER A 102 5.80 10.55 -1.08
N VAL A 103 5.18 9.72 -0.24
CA VAL A 103 4.25 8.67 -0.65
C VAL A 103 2.85 9.24 -0.74
N LYS A 104 2.13 9.04 -1.85
CA LYS A 104 0.72 9.42 -1.94
C LYS A 104 -0.12 8.48 -1.08
N CYS A 105 -1.07 9.01 -0.32
CA CYS A 105 -1.95 8.20 0.50
C CYS A 105 -3.40 8.67 0.44
N LYS A 106 -4.31 7.70 0.44
CA LYS A 106 -5.74 7.89 0.56
C LYS A 106 -6.28 6.91 1.58
N ILE A 107 -6.91 7.42 2.63
CA ILE A 107 -7.57 6.59 3.65
C ILE A 107 -9.07 6.86 3.58
N SER A 108 -9.86 5.80 3.40
CA SER A 108 -11.32 5.88 3.28
C SER A 108 -11.97 5.29 4.53
N GLY A 109 -13.03 5.96 5.01
CA GLY A 109 -13.78 5.55 6.21
C GLY A 109 -13.36 6.27 7.50
N ILE A 110 -12.25 7.03 7.49
CA ILE A 110 -11.87 7.91 8.59
C ILE A 110 -11.03 9.09 8.09
N ASN A 111 -11.09 10.22 8.80
CA ASN A 111 -10.32 11.40 8.44
C ASN A 111 -8.87 11.29 8.92
N VAL A 112 -7.93 11.30 7.97
CA VAL A 112 -6.49 11.34 8.24
C VAL A 112 -5.89 12.55 7.55
N GLN A 113 -5.30 13.45 8.34
CA GLN A 113 -4.66 14.65 7.82
C GLN A 113 -3.47 14.29 6.93
N GLY A 114 -3.49 14.80 5.71
CA GLY A 114 -2.44 14.56 4.72
C GLY A 114 -2.58 13.25 3.94
N CYS A 115 -3.67 12.48 4.13
CA CYS A 115 -3.96 11.26 3.38
C CYS A 115 -5.29 11.31 2.62
N ASN A 116 -5.45 12.37 1.82
CA ASN A 116 -6.59 12.58 0.91
C ASN A 116 -6.14 12.74 -0.55
N ASP A 117 -5.01 12.14 -0.92
CA ASP A 117 -4.48 12.23 -2.27
C ASP A 117 -5.38 11.49 -3.28
N THR A 118 -5.41 11.99 -4.51
CA THR A 118 -6.00 11.26 -5.65
C THR A 118 -5.01 10.20 -6.15
N ILE A 119 -5.46 8.96 -6.24
CA ILE A 119 -4.66 7.79 -6.66
C ILE A 119 -5.37 7.12 -7.84
N ASP A 120 -4.99 7.52 -9.05
CA ASP A 120 -5.63 7.09 -10.30
C ASP A 120 -5.01 5.83 -10.90
N ASP A 121 -3.70 5.66 -10.72
CA ASP A 121 -2.97 4.50 -11.24
C ASP A 121 -3.22 3.26 -10.35
N LYS A 122 -3.83 2.23 -10.92
CA LYS A 122 -4.14 0.97 -10.23
C LYS A 122 -2.92 0.07 -10.10
N ASP A 123 -1.94 0.19 -10.97
CA ASP A 123 -0.77 -0.70 -11.00
C ASP A 123 0.32 -0.22 -10.04
N LYS A 124 0.28 1.07 -9.66
CA LYS A 124 1.24 1.69 -8.73
C LYS A 124 0.70 1.91 -7.31
N ARG A 125 -0.36 1.18 -6.94
CA ARG A 125 -0.98 1.32 -5.61
C ARG A 125 -1.12 -0.01 -4.88
N ILE A 126 -1.04 0.08 -3.55
CA ILE A 126 -1.39 -1.01 -2.63
C ILE A 126 -2.54 -0.54 -1.75
N THR A 127 -3.57 -1.37 -1.63
CA THR A 127 -4.71 -1.14 -0.74
C THR A 127 -4.76 -2.23 0.31
N ILE A 128 -4.86 -1.84 1.58
CA ILE A 128 -5.14 -2.73 2.71
C ILE A 128 -6.47 -2.31 3.30
N THR A 129 -7.40 -3.26 3.38
CA THR A 129 -8.69 -3.06 4.03
C THR A 129 -8.69 -3.73 5.40
N ARG A 130 -9.21 -3.03 6.39
CA ARG A 130 -9.40 -3.51 7.76
C ARG A 130 -10.84 -3.37 8.18
N LYS A 131 -11.33 -4.39 8.89
CA LYS A 131 -12.59 -4.32 9.60
C LYS A 131 -12.33 -3.72 10.98
N VAL A 132 -13.02 -2.62 11.28
CA VAL A 132 -12.91 -1.87 12.53
C VAL A 132 -14.31 -1.60 13.08
N PHE A 133 -14.37 -1.19 14.34
CA PHE A 133 -15.56 -0.52 14.86
C PHE A 133 -15.44 1.00 14.63
N LEU A 134 -16.47 1.65 14.08
CA LEU A 134 -16.55 3.11 13.96
C LEU A 134 -17.62 3.63 14.91
N ALA A 135 -17.21 4.36 15.96
CA ALA A 135 -18.12 4.91 16.96
C ALA A 135 -17.57 6.20 17.58
N ASN A 136 -18.44 7.16 17.93
CA ASN A 136 -18.07 8.37 18.67
C ASN A 136 -17.96 8.10 20.18
N ASP A 137 -17.12 7.11 20.53
CA ASP A 137 -17.05 6.45 21.84
C ASP A 137 -18.22 5.48 22.10
N ILE A 138 -18.04 4.52 23.02
CA ILE A 138 -18.98 3.42 23.26
C ILE A 138 -19.31 3.35 24.74
N SER A 139 -20.59 3.31 25.11
CA SER A 139 -20.97 3.08 26.50
C SER A 139 -20.68 1.65 26.95
N LYS A 140 -20.40 1.46 28.24
CA LYS A 140 -20.21 0.13 28.83
C LYS A 140 -21.37 -0.81 28.47
N LYS A 141 -22.60 -0.31 28.50
CA LYS A 141 -23.81 -1.07 28.14
C LYS A 141 -23.77 -1.53 26.67
N GLU A 142 -23.58 -0.62 25.73
CA GLU A 142 -23.49 -0.95 24.29
C GLU A 142 -22.37 -1.95 24.00
N LEU A 143 -21.21 -1.80 24.67
CA LEU A 143 -20.11 -2.74 24.53
C LEU A 143 -20.51 -4.16 24.99
N TYR A 144 -21.16 -4.29 26.16
CA TYR A 144 -21.65 -5.59 26.63
C TYR A 144 -22.70 -6.18 25.70
N GLU A 145 -23.59 -5.36 25.17
CA GLU A 145 -24.62 -5.81 24.24
C GLU A 145 -23.99 -6.37 22.95
N CYS A 146 -23.00 -5.66 22.41
CA CYS A 146 -22.19 -6.12 21.29
C CYS A 146 -21.45 -7.44 21.58
N MET A 147 -20.83 -7.56 22.75
CA MET A 147 -20.10 -8.78 23.14
C MET A 147 -21.01 -10.00 23.33
N GLN A 148 -22.28 -9.80 23.68
CA GLN A 148 -23.27 -10.87 23.84
C GLN A 148 -23.93 -11.26 22.51
N GLY A 149 -23.50 -10.69 21.37
CA GLY A 149 -24.05 -11.00 20.06
C GLY A 149 -25.38 -10.31 19.75
N MET A 150 -25.76 -9.30 20.52
CA MET A 150 -26.85 -8.40 20.14
C MET A 150 -26.38 -7.43 19.04
N GLN A 151 -27.35 -6.77 18.38
CA GLN A 151 -27.11 -5.98 17.18
C GLN A 151 -26.12 -4.83 17.43
N CYS A 152 -24.91 -4.94 16.87
CA CYS A 152 -23.82 -3.99 17.05
C CYS A 152 -23.63 -3.19 15.75
N ASN A 153 -24.20 -1.98 15.67
CA ASN A 153 -24.22 -1.17 14.43
C ASN A 153 -22.94 -0.33 14.21
N TYR A 154 -21.79 -0.80 14.71
CA TYR A 154 -20.52 -0.07 14.59
C TYR A 154 -19.53 -0.72 13.62
N ASP A 155 -19.89 -1.85 13.00
CA ASP A 155 -19.03 -2.55 12.04
C ASP A 155 -18.78 -1.69 10.79
N ALA A 156 -17.51 -1.43 10.49
CA ALA A 156 -17.11 -0.69 9.30
C ALA A 156 -15.82 -1.24 8.68
N ASN A 157 -15.64 -0.95 7.38
CA ASN A 157 -14.41 -1.24 6.67
C ASN A 157 -13.66 0.06 6.40
N ILE A 158 -12.39 0.11 6.81
CA ILE A 158 -11.46 1.18 6.46
C ILE A 158 -10.45 0.65 5.48
N SER A 159 -10.21 1.42 4.42
CA SER A 159 -9.23 1.09 3.40
C SER A 159 -8.12 2.11 3.38
N ILE A 160 -6.89 1.66 3.55
CA ILE A 160 -5.67 2.45 3.42
C ILE A 160 -5.07 2.13 2.06
N THR A 161 -5.04 3.12 1.18
CA THR A 161 -4.42 3.01 -0.15
C THR A 161 -3.18 3.88 -0.19
N LEU A 162 -2.03 3.28 -0.47
CA LEU A 162 -0.76 3.97 -0.69
C LEU A 162 -0.36 3.82 -2.15
N ALA A 163 0.25 4.86 -2.71
CA ALA A 163 0.78 4.82 -4.06
C ALA A 163 2.14 5.51 -4.15
N TRP A 164 2.94 5.05 -5.11
CA TRP A 164 4.17 5.74 -5.48
C TRP A 164 3.84 7.13 -6.03
N ARG A 165 4.75 8.08 -5.77
CA ARG A 165 4.77 9.32 -6.54
C ARG A 165 5.42 8.99 -7.88
N GLU A 166 4.74 9.31 -8.97
CA GLU A 166 5.40 9.48 -10.26
C GLU A 166 6.32 10.71 -10.21
#